data_AF-A0A645J5H4-F1
#
_entry.id   AF-A0A645J5H4-F1
#
_cell.length_a   1.000
_cell.length_b   1.000
_cell.length_c   1.000
_cell.angle_alpha   90.00
_cell.angle_beta   90.00
_cell.angle_gamma   90.00
#
_symmetry.space_group_name_H-M   'P 1'
#
loop_
_entity.id
_entity.type
_entity.pdbx_description
1 polymer ?
#
loop_
_entity_poly.entity_id
_entity_poly.type
_entity_poly.pdbx_seq_one_letter_code
_entity_poly.pdbx_strand_id
1 'polypeptide(L)'
;MFREVLVVMEELAKYRSSTMLVVTHELSFALHVADRIVLMNKGKVVEEGIPSQVFVDPQSSIGQQYKELIEYQMNTSALTLAGKRIA
;
A
#
# COMPACT_ATOMS: atom_id res chain seq x y z
N MET A 1 -2.41 -11.52 -14.55
CA MET A 1 -1.00 -11.30 -14.91
C MET A 1 -0.19 -10.58 -13.82
N PHE A 2 -0.39 -9.29 -13.50
CA PHE A 2 0.44 -8.62 -12.46
C PHE A 2 0.22 -9.13 -11.01
N ARG A 3 -0.96 -9.67 -10.69
CA ARG A 3 -1.27 -10.18 -9.34
C ARG A 3 -0.45 -11.41 -8.95
N GLU A 4 -0.06 -12.24 -9.91
CA GLU A 4 0.71 -13.47 -9.65
C GLU A 4 2.10 -13.13 -9.06
N VAL A 5 2.74 -12.06 -9.55
CA VAL A 5 4.05 -11.62 -9.05
C VAL A 5 3.94 -11.09 -7.61
N LEU A 6 2.87 -10.36 -7.28
CA LEU A 6 2.67 -9.84 -5.93
C LEU A 6 2.50 -10.96 -4.89
N VAL A 7 1.83 -12.06 -5.25
CA VAL A 7 1.68 -13.23 -4.37
C VAL A 7 3.04 -13.86 -4.08
N VAL A 8 3.88 -14.04 -5.10
CA VAL A 8 5.23 -14.59 -4.91
C VAL A 8 6.09 -13.62 -4.08
N MET A 9 6.02 -12.32 -4.34
CA MET A 9 6.75 -11.32 -3.55
C MET A 9 6.32 -11.31 -2.09
N GLU A 10 5.03 -11.48 -1.82
CA GLU A 10 4.50 -11.62 -0.46
C GLU A 10 5.06 -12.87 0.24
N GLU A 11 5.05 -14.02 -0.44
CA GLU A 11 5.63 -15.23 0.12
C GLU A 11 7.13 -15.06 0.42
N LEU A 12 7.86 -14.39 -0.46
CA LEU A 12 9.27 -14.09 -0.26
C LEU A 12 9.49 -13.18 0.95
N ALA A 13 8.70 -12.12 1.08
CA ALA A 13 8.82 -11.17 2.17
C ALA A 13 8.42 -11.77 3.53
N LYS A 14 7.40 -12.64 3.58
CA LYS A 14 6.89 -13.23 4.82
C LYS A 14 7.66 -14.48 5.27
N TYR A 15 8.11 -15.32 4.34
CA TYR A 15 8.62 -16.66 4.68
C TYR A 15 10.12 -16.83 4.51
N ARG A 16 10.83 -15.89 3.86
CA ARG A 16 12.30 -15.93 3.83
C ARG A 16 12.86 -14.88 4.79
N SER A 17 13.82 -15.28 5.60
CA SER A 17 14.56 -14.40 6.54
C SER A 17 15.52 -13.46 5.80
N SER A 18 14.99 -12.64 4.89
CA SER A 18 15.73 -11.71 4.05
C SER A 18 15.11 -10.32 4.14
N THR A 19 15.95 -9.29 4.23
CA THR A 19 15.47 -7.90 4.15
C THR A 19 15.07 -7.56 2.72
N MET A 20 13.85 -7.06 2.54
CA MET A 20 13.33 -6.64 1.24
C MET A 20 13.01 -5.14 1.23
N LEU A 21 13.46 -4.44 0.19
CA LEU A 21 13.04 -3.07 -0.11
C LEU A 21 12.17 -3.11 -1.37
N VAL A 22 10.92 -2.66 -1.24
CA VAL A 22 9.97 -2.62 -2.35
C VAL A 22 9.55 -1.19 -2.63
N VAL A 23 9.60 -0.78 -3.90
CA VAL A 23 9.05 0.48 -4.39
C VAL A 23 7.82 0.14 -5.21
N THR A 24 6.65 0.58 -4.75
CA THR A 24 5.37 0.25 -5.38
C THR A 24 4.37 1.40 -5.26
N HIS A 25 3.43 1.44 -6.19
CA HIS A 25 2.22 2.25 -6.10
C HIS A 25 0.99 1.41 -5.68
N GLU A 26 1.14 0.09 -5.55
CA GLU A 26 0.09 -0.83 -5.12
C GLU A 26 -0.01 -0.84 -3.60
N LEU A 27 -0.86 0.04 -3.08
CA LEU A 27 -0.99 0.33 -1.65
C LEU A 27 -1.52 -0.88 -0.86
N SER A 28 -2.45 -1.65 -1.45
CA SER A 28 -2.98 -2.87 -0.82
C SER A 28 -1.88 -3.90 -0.55
N PHE A 29 -0.91 -4.03 -1.45
CA PHE A 29 0.25 -4.90 -1.26
C PHE A 29 1.19 -4.34 -0.18
N ALA A 30 1.52 -3.05 -0.26
CA ALA A 30 2.40 -2.40 0.71
C ALA A 30 1.86 -2.54 2.15
N LEU A 31 0.56 -2.34 2.35
CA LEU A 31 -0.10 -2.48 3.65
C LEU A 31 -0.11 -3.92 4.17
N HIS A 32 -0.11 -4.91 3.28
CA HIS A 32 -0.23 -6.31 3.65
C HIS A 32 1.12 -6.97 3.97
N VAL A 33 2.21 -6.44 3.41
CA VAL A 33 3.53 -7.08 3.44
C VAL A 33 4.58 -6.25 4.19
N ALA A 34 4.46 -4.92 4.20
CA ALA A 34 5.51 -4.08 4.73
C ALA A 34 5.47 -3.99 6.28
N ASP A 35 6.64 -4.16 6.91
CA ASP A 35 6.83 -3.81 8.32
C ASP A 35 6.94 -2.30 8.53
N ARG A 36 7.47 -1.59 7.51
CA ARG A 36 7.69 -0.14 7.51
C ARG A 36 7.36 0.43 6.14
N ILE A 37 6.68 1.57 6.11
CA ILE A 37 6.35 2.29 4.89
C ILE A 37 7.02 3.66 4.91
N VAL A 38 7.57 4.05 3.76
CA VAL A 38 8.16 5.36 3.52
C VAL A 38 7.38 6.01 2.38
N LEU A 39 6.75 7.14 2.65
CA LEU A 39 6.14 7.98 1.62
C LEU A 39 7.18 8.97 1.12
N MET A 40 7.30 9.07 -0.20
CA MET A 40 8.20 10.00 -0.86
C MET A 40 7.43 10.91 -1.79
N ASN A 41 7.75 12.20 -1.77
CA ASN A 41 7.24 13.18 -2.71
C ASN A 41 8.36 14.13 -3.17
N LYS A 42 8.46 14.36 -4.48
CA LYS A 42 9.47 15.25 -5.10
C LYS A 42 10.90 14.98 -4.59
N GLY A 43 11.26 13.71 -4.47
CA GLY A 43 12.59 13.28 -4.02
C GLY A 43 12.87 13.46 -2.52
N LYS A 44 11.85 13.76 -1.70
CA LYS A 44 11.96 13.85 -0.25
C LYS A 44 11.09 12.82 0.44
N VAL A 45 11.59 12.24 1.53
CA VAL A 45 10.75 11.47 2.45
C VAL A 45 9.81 12.44 3.14
N VAL A 46 8.51 12.22 3.00
CA VAL A 46 7.47 13.03 3.63
C VAL A 46 6.91 12.37 4.87
N GLU A 47 6.93 11.04 4.92
CA GLU A 47 6.39 10.27 6.04
C GLU A 47 7.05 8.90 6.13
N GLU A 48 7.20 8.37 7.34
CA GLU A 48 7.79 7.07 7.59
C GLU A 48 7.21 6.47 8.88
N GLY A 49 6.88 5.18 8.87
CA GLY A 49 6.35 4.51 10.05
C GLY A 49 5.81 3.12 9.74
N ILE A 50 5.15 2.50 10.73
CA ILE A 50 4.39 1.27 10.48
C ILE A 50 3.16 1.58 9.62
N PRO A 51 2.65 0.62 8.83
CA PRO A 51 1.53 0.85 7.92
C PRO A 51 0.32 1.51 8.57
N SER A 52 -0.06 1.08 9.79
CA SER A 52 -1.19 1.67 10.51
C SER A 52 -0.98 3.14 10.87
N GLN A 53 0.24 3.57 11.23
CA GLN A 53 0.51 4.96 11.58
C GLN A 53 0.46 5.86 10.35
N VAL A 54 1.14 5.45 9.27
CA VAL A 54 1.25 6.26 8.05
C VAL A 54 -0.08 6.43 7.33
N PHE A 55 -1.02 5.48 7.49
CA PHE A 55 -2.29 5.49 6.77
C PHE A 55 -3.50 5.91 7.61
N VAL A 56 -3.54 5.58 8.90
CA VAL A 56 -4.69 5.91 9.76
C VAL A 56 -4.64 7.36 10.21
N ASP A 57 -3.47 7.85 10.60
CA ASP A 57 -3.29 9.20 11.13
C ASP A 57 -2.03 9.87 10.55
N PRO A 58 -2.03 10.17 9.23
CA PRO A 58 -0.89 10.80 8.60
C PRO A 58 -0.65 12.20 9.15
N GLN A 59 0.59 12.47 9.56
CA GLN A 59 0.98 13.74 10.18
C GLN A 59 1.34 14.81 9.15
N SER A 60 1.68 14.41 7.92
CA SER A 60 2.05 15.33 6.86
C SER A 60 0.84 15.75 6.02
N SER A 61 0.84 17.00 5.51
CA SER A 61 -0.22 17.47 4.60
C SER A 61 -0.31 16.64 3.31
N ILE A 62 0.83 16.15 2.84
CA ILE A 62 0.92 15.22 1.71
C ILE A 62 0.38 13.83 2.09
N GLY A 63 0.70 13.33 3.28
CA GLY A 63 0.21 12.05 3.80
C GLY A 63 -1.32 12.02 3.91
N GLN A 64 -1.94 13.14 4.31
CA GLN A 64 -3.40 13.30 4.30
C GLN A 64 -4.00 13.19 2.89
N GLN A 65 -3.36 13.80 1.89
CA GLN A 65 -3.79 13.66 0.48
C GLN A 65 -3.65 12.22 -0.01
N TYR A 66 -2.56 11.53 0.36
CA TYR A 66 -2.41 10.12 0.03
C TYR A 66 -3.51 9.29 0.68
N LYS A 67 -3.82 9.52 1.97
CA LYS A 67 -4.90 8.80 2.67
C LYS A 67 -6.22 8.89 1.92
N GLU A 68 -6.62 10.08 1.49
CA GLU A 68 -7.86 10.25 0.71
C GLU A 68 -7.84 9.45 -0.62
N LEU A 69 -6.71 9.47 -1.33
CA LEU A 69 -6.55 8.70 -2.58
C LEU A 69 -6.57 7.19 -2.34
N ILE A 70 -5.95 6.74 -1.24
CA ILE A 70 -5.91 5.34 -0.83
C ILE A 70 -7.32 4.85 -0.47
N GLU A 71 -8.05 5.61 0.35
CA GLU A 71 -9.43 5.29 0.74
C GLU A 71 -10.33 5.17 -0.49
N TYR A 72 -10.18 6.07 -1.48
CA TYR A 72 -10.89 5.99 -2.74
C TYR A 72 -10.57 4.70 -3.53
N GLN A 73 -9.28 4.34 -3.65
CA GLN A 73 -8.87 3.11 -4.34
C GLN A 73 -9.32 1.84 -3.63
N MET A 74 -9.29 1.82 -2.30
CA MET A 74 -9.75 0.67 -1.51
C MET A 74 -11.26 0.46 -1.64
N ASN A 75 -12.05 1.53 -1.53
CA ASN A 75 -13.50 1.43 -1.69
C ASN A 75 -13.90 1.01 -3.11
N THR A 76 -13.16 1.48 -4.13
CA THR A 76 -13.40 1.08 -5.52
C THR A 76 -13.03 -0.37 -5.75
N SER A 77 -11.93 -0.85 -5.17
CA SER A 77 -11.48 -2.25 -5.27
C SER A 77 -12.41 -3.21 -4.54
N ALA A 78 -12.92 -2.80 -3.37
CA ALA A 78 -13.93 -3.54 -2.62
C ALA A 78 -15.25 -3.65 -3.40
N LEU A 79 -15.67 -2.58 -4.11
CA LEU A 79 -16.84 -2.59 -5.00
C LEU A 79 -16.66 -3.52 -6.21
N THR A 80 -15.43 -3.65 -6.73
CA THR A 80 -15.14 -4.57 -7.84
C THR A 80 -15.17 -6.03 -7.38
N LEU A 81 -14.69 -6.31 -6.16
CA LEU A 81 -14.74 -7.64 -5.54
C LEU A 81 -16.14 -8.03 -5.08
N ALA A 82 -16.99 -7.06 -4.72
CA ALA A 82 -18.39 -7.29 -4.29
C ALA A 82 -19.37 -7.57 -5.45
N GLY A 83 -18.89 -7.72 -6.70
CA GLY A 83 -19.66 -8.37 -7.76
C GLY A 83 -20.94 -7.65 -8.19
N LYS A 84 -21.04 -6.32 -8.07
CA LYS A 84 -22.13 -5.61 -8.77
C LYS A 84 -21.75 -5.43 -10.23
N ARG A 85 -22.11 -6.44 -11.02
CA ARG A 85 -22.22 -6.39 -12.47
C ARG A 85 -23.17 -5.24 -12.82
N ILE A 86 -22.61 -4.07 -13.14
CA ILE A 86 -23.37 -3.04 -13.85
C ILE A 86 -23.73 -3.66 -15.21
N ALA A 87 -25.04 -3.83 -15.41
CA ALA A 87 -25.61 -4.22 -16.68
C ALA A 87 -25.50 -3.05 -17.69
#